data_AF-A0A0E3WFB2-F1
#
_entry.id   AF-A0A0E3WFB2-F1
#
_cell.length_a   1.000
_cell.length_b   1.000
_cell.length_c   1.000
_cell.angle_alpha   90.00
_cell.angle_beta   90.00
_cell.angle_gamma   90.00
#
_symmetry.space_group_name_H-M   'P 1'
#
loop_
_entity.id
_entity.type
_entity.pdbx_description
1 polymer ?
#
loop_
_entity_poly.entity_id
_entity_poly.type
_entity_poly.pdbx_seq_one_letter_code
_entity_poly.pdbx_strand_id
1 'polypeptide(L)'
;MKNNSIKSVVAIGVGAALFVIIGMLVRIPTGVPNTNIQLQYAVVVLLAIIFGPTVGFLSAFIGHTLIDAIGYGSVWWTWVLVSALFGLVIGFASKFINLEKGSLSLKDIIIFNLTQVAINILGWGLIAPFLDILIYSEDSTKVYTQGLMTAIVNSLTVAVGGTILLAIYAKSRVQTEIGFLFMSMNLTKLTKNLDPKNSNTQKPHSDFFILIVFKTEITVWFYLKLLFAQPLLLYF
;
A
#
# COMPACT_ATOMS: atom_id res chain seq x y z
N MET A 1 -3.84 15.03 -18.80
CA MET A 1 -4.47 13.80 -18.27
C MET A 1 -3.51 13.18 -17.25
N LYS A 2 -3.98 12.91 -16.02
CA LYS A 2 -3.14 12.69 -14.82
C LYS A 2 -2.25 11.44 -14.93
N ASN A 3 -0.96 11.61 -14.68
CA ASN A 3 0.08 10.58 -14.51
C ASN A 3 -0.15 9.63 -13.28
N ASN A 4 -1.37 9.63 -12.71
CA ASN A 4 -1.75 8.83 -11.54
C ASN A 4 -2.38 7.48 -11.95
N SER A 5 -2.89 7.34 -13.17
CA SER A 5 -3.58 6.11 -13.61
C SER A 5 -2.64 4.89 -13.63
N ILE A 6 -1.45 5.02 -14.22
CA ILE A 6 -0.47 3.92 -14.30
C ILE A 6 -0.04 3.49 -12.90
N LYS A 7 0.21 4.44 -11.98
CA LYS A 7 0.57 4.13 -10.60
C LYS A 7 -0.53 3.35 -9.89
N SER A 8 -1.79 3.74 -10.07
CA SER A 8 -2.94 3.02 -9.50
C SER A 8 -3.04 1.61 -10.08
N VAL A 9 -2.86 1.41 -11.38
CA VAL A 9 -2.88 0.08 -12.02
C VAL A 9 -1.78 -0.82 -11.47
N VAL A 10 -0.55 -0.31 -11.38
CA VAL A 10 0.58 -1.07 -10.80
C VAL A 10 0.32 -1.37 -9.33
N ALA A 11 -0.19 -0.42 -8.55
CA ALA A 11 -0.53 -0.64 -7.15
C ALA A 11 -1.62 -1.70 -6.97
N ILE A 12 -2.60 -1.79 -7.88
CA ILE A 12 -3.61 -2.86 -7.90
C ILE A 12 -2.95 -4.22 -8.12
N GLY A 13 -2.08 -4.33 -9.13
CA GLY A 13 -1.37 -5.58 -9.44
C GLY A 13 -0.49 -6.04 -8.28
N VAL A 14 0.32 -5.13 -7.73
CA VAL A 14 1.18 -5.41 -6.56
C VAL A 14 0.34 -5.74 -5.33
N GLY A 15 -0.72 -4.97 -5.08
CA GLY A 15 -1.61 -5.18 -3.93
C GLY A 15 -2.30 -6.53 -3.98
N ALA A 16 -2.84 -6.93 -5.13
CA ALA A 16 -3.43 -8.24 -5.33
C ALA A 16 -2.40 -9.37 -5.15
N ALA A 17 -1.20 -9.24 -5.74
CA ALA A 17 -0.14 -10.24 -5.60
C ALA A 17 0.31 -10.41 -4.14
N LEU A 18 0.55 -9.31 -3.42
CA LEU A 18 0.91 -9.37 -2.00
C LEU A 18 -0.24 -9.95 -1.16
N PHE A 19 -1.48 -9.63 -1.50
CA PHE A 19 -2.63 -10.21 -0.82
C PHE A 19 -2.64 -11.73 -0.95
N VAL A 20 -2.49 -12.24 -2.17
CA VAL A 20 -2.41 -13.69 -2.44
C VAL A 20 -1.25 -14.33 -1.71
N ILE A 21 -0.02 -13.83 -1.88
CA ILE A 21 1.18 -14.45 -1.32
C ILE A 21 1.08 -14.50 0.21
N ILE A 22 0.71 -13.39 0.86
CA ILE A 22 0.61 -13.35 2.32
C ILE A 22 -0.54 -14.24 2.81
N GLY A 23 -1.71 -14.16 2.19
CA GLY A 23 -2.88 -14.94 2.64
C GLY A 23 -2.79 -16.44 2.35
N MET A 24 -1.91 -16.85 1.43
CA MET A 24 -1.60 -18.27 1.21
C MET A 24 -0.49 -18.78 2.14
N LEU A 25 0.56 -17.99 2.35
CA LEU A 25 1.75 -18.45 3.08
C LEU A 25 1.65 -18.26 4.60
N VAL A 26 0.91 -17.25 5.06
CA VAL A 26 0.77 -16.93 6.49
C VAL A 26 -0.64 -17.28 6.96
N ARG A 27 -0.85 -18.57 7.24
CA ARG A 27 -2.12 -19.11 7.75
C ARG A 27 -1.97 -19.56 9.18
N ILE A 28 -2.27 -18.66 10.12
CA ILE A 28 -2.29 -18.97 11.55
C ILE A 28 -3.74 -19.27 11.94
N PRO A 29 -4.09 -20.52 12.28
CA PRO A 29 -5.46 -20.89 12.59
C PRO A 29 -5.92 -20.25 13.91
N THR A 30 -7.19 -19.85 13.94
CA THR A 30 -7.79 -19.17 15.10
C THR A 30 -8.49 -20.12 16.08
N GLY A 31 -8.54 -21.41 15.75
CA GLY A 31 -9.35 -22.42 16.45
C GLY A 31 -10.79 -22.53 15.93
N VAL A 32 -11.26 -21.55 15.14
CA VAL A 32 -12.54 -21.63 14.40
C VAL A 32 -12.27 -22.17 12.99
N PRO A 33 -13.02 -23.18 12.50
CA PRO A 33 -12.83 -23.74 11.17
C PRO A 33 -12.84 -22.67 10.07
N ASN A 34 -11.94 -22.79 9.11
CA ASN A 34 -11.77 -21.87 7.97
C ASN A 34 -11.51 -20.41 8.36
N THR A 35 -11.13 -20.13 9.60
CA THR A 35 -10.82 -18.77 10.07
C THR A 35 -9.35 -18.69 10.49
N ASN A 36 -8.61 -17.79 9.85
CA ASN A 36 -7.17 -17.59 10.07
C ASN A 36 -6.88 -16.13 10.42
N ILE A 37 -5.69 -15.87 10.97
CA ILE A 37 -5.12 -14.52 11.04
C ILE A 37 -4.68 -14.11 9.63
N GLN A 38 -5.18 -12.97 9.16
CA GLN A 38 -5.05 -12.54 7.76
C GLN A 38 -4.19 -11.27 7.63
N LEU A 39 -2.87 -11.44 7.64
CA LEU A 39 -1.91 -10.33 7.56
C LEU A 39 -2.01 -9.53 6.26
N GLN A 40 -2.56 -10.11 5.20
CA GLN A 40 -2.74 -9.45 3.91
C GLN A 40 -3.59 -8.17 3.99
N TYR A 41 -4.53 -8.08 4.94
CA TYR A 41 -5.35 -6.87 5.11
C TYR A 41 -4.54 -5.68 5.61
N ALA A 42 -3.48 -5.90 6.40
CA ALA A 42 -2.59 -4.82 6.83
C ALA A 42 -1.90 -4.15 5.63
N VAL A 43 -1.52 -4.95 4.63
CA VAL A 43 -0.89 -4.45 3.39
C VAL A 43 -1.90 -3.74 2.49
N VAL A 44 -3.10 -4.31 2.31
CA VAL A 44 -4.15 -3.66 1.51
C VAL A 44 -4.54 -2.31 2.09
N VAL A 45 -4.63 -2.19 3.42
CA VAL A 45 -4.89 -0.90 4.06
C VAL A 45 -3.85 0.14 3.66
N LEU A 46 -2.56 -0.21 3.73
CA LEU A 46 -1.49 0.71 3.37
C LEU A 46 -1.67 1.23 1.93
N LEU A 47 -1.92 0.32 0.99
CA LEU A 47 -2.12 0.67 -0.43
C LEU A 47 -3.42 1.46 -0.66
N ALA A 48 -4.50 1.12 0.04
CA ALA A 48 -5.77 1.82 -0.04
C ALA A 48 -5.64 3.27 0.48
N ILE A 49 -4.90 3.48 1.57
CA ILE A 49 -4.66 4.83 2.11
C ILE A 49 -3.77 5.66 1.17
N ILE A 50 -2.72 5.07 0.58
CA ILE A 50 -1.78 5.80 -0.28
C ILE A 50 -2.39 6.11 -1.66
N PHE A 51 -3.04 5.13 -2.27
CA PHE A 51 -3.47 5.22 -3.68
C PHE A 51 -4.98 5.38 -3.85
N GLY A 52 -5.76 5.30 -2.77
CA GLY A 52 -7.18 5.61 -2.73
C GLY A 52 -8.12 4.41 -2.90
N PRO A 53 -9.44 4.69 -2.94
CA PRO A 53 -10.51 3.68 -2.84
C PRO A 53 -10.47 2.63 -3.94
N THR A 54 -10.21 3.01 -5.19
CA THR A 54 -10.16 2.06 -6.32
C THR A 54 -9.04 1.04 -6.16
N VAL A 55 -7.88 1.45 -5.65
CA VAL A 55 -6.75 0.53 -5.43
C VAL A 55 -7.06 -0.42 -4.30
N GLY A 56 -7.61 0.07 -3.19
CA GLY A 56 -8.05 -0.79 -2.09
C GLY A 56 -9.08 -1.83 -2.52
N PHE A 57 -10.14 -1.39 -3.22
CA PHE A 57 -11.20 -2.26 -3.71
C PHE A 57 -10.66 -3.36 -4.64
N LEU A 58 -9.96 -3.00 -5.71
CA LEU A 58 -9.51 -3.97 -6.70
C LEU A 58 -8.42 -4.89 -6.17
N SER A 59 -7.49 -4.40 -5.35
CA SER A 59 -6.44 -5.24 -4.75
C SER A 59 -7.05 -6.35 -3.88
N ALA A 60 -8.01 -5.99 -3.02
CA ALA A 60 -8.67 -6.93 -2.13
C ALA A 60 -9.62 -7.87 -2.88
N PHE A 61 -10.38 -7.36 -3.85
CA PHE A 61 -11.27 -8.16 -4.69
C PHE A 61 -10.50 -9.23 -5.47
N ILE A 62 -9.49 -8.82 -6.25
CA ILE A 62 -8.69 -9.72 -7.07
C ILE A 62 -7.91 -10.68 -6.17
N GLY A 63 -7.27 -10.16 -5.11
CA GLY A 63 -6.49 -10.95 -4.18
C GLY A 63 -7.29 -12.07 -3.52
N HIS A 64 -8.46 -11.75 -2.95
CA HIS A 64 -9.30 -12.76 -2.28
C HIS A 64 -9.87 -13.76 -3.27
N THR A 65 -10.34 -13.30 -4.45
CA THR A 65 -10.82 -14.18 -5.52
C THR A 65 -9.78 -15.24 -5.88
N LEU A 66 -8.52 -14.84 -6.02
CA LEU A 66 -7.43 -15.75 -6.36
C LEU A 66 -7.07 -16.70 -5.21
N ILE A 67 -7.04 -16.21 -3.95
CA ILE A 67 -6.83 -17.09 -2.79
C ILE A 67 -7.88 -18.19 -2.75
N ASP A 68 -9.14 -17.84 -2.98
CA ASP A 68 -10.22 -18.81 -2.93
C ASP A 68 -10.15 -19.81 -4.08
N ALA A 69 -9.98 -19.30 -5.30
CA ALA A 69 -9.85 -20.14 -6.48
C ALA A 69 -8.67 -21.13 -6.38
N ILE A 70 -7.52 -20.67 -5.89
CA ILE A 70 -6.30 -21.49 -5.78
C ILE A 70 -6.35 -22.40 -4.55
N GLY A 71 -6.78 -21.87 -3.40
CA GLY A 71 -6.70 -22.54 -2.11
C GLY A 71 -7.86 -23.47 -1.80
N TYR A 72 -9.05 -23.20 -2.33
CA TYR A 72 -10.28 -23.94 -2.05
C TYR A 72 -10.96 -24.49 -3.31
N GLY A 73 -10.46 -24.18 -4.51
CA GLY A 73 -11.00 -24.67 -5.78
C GLY A 73 -12.31 -24.01 -6.23
N SER A 74 -12.86 -23.10 -5.42
CA SER A 74 -14.08 -22.34 -5.73
C SER A 74 -14.03 -20.99 -5.03
N VAL A 75 -14.70 -19.99 -5.61
CA VAL A 75 -14.70 -18.60 -5.09
C VAL A 75 -15.89 -18.40 -4.16
N TRP A 76 -15.63 -17.91 -2.95
CA TRP A 76 -16.67 -17.64 -1.97
C TRP A 76 -17.10 -16.16 -2.05
N TRP A 77 -18.03 -15.86 -2.94
CA TRP A 77 -18.30 -14.50 -3.42
C TRP A 77 -18.77 -13.51 -2.35
N THR A 78 -19.51 -13.98 -1.34
CA THR A 78 -19.95 -13.17 -0.21
C THR A 78 -18.77 -12.64 0.58
N TRP A 79 -17.70 -13.45 0.72
CA TRP A 79 -16.49 -13.05 1.42
C TRP A 79 -15.61 -12.16 0.53
N VAL A 80 -15.46 -12.50 -0.75
CA VAL A 80 -14.75 -11.64 -1.71
C VAL A 80 -15.36 -10.23 -1.79
N LEU A 81 -16.70 -10.14 -1.81
CA LEU A 81 -17.44 -8.87 -1.81
C LEU A 81 -17.04 -8.02 -0.60
N VAL A 82 -17.05 -8.61 0.59
CA VAL A 82 -16.73 -7.86 1.80
C VAL A 82 -15.26 -7.43 1.83
N SER A 83 -14.31 -8.20 1.29
CA SER A 83 -12.91 -7.74 1.15
C SER A 83 -12.79 -6.54 0.23
N ALA A 84 -13.54 -6.56 -0.88
CA ALA A 84 -13.57 -5.45 -1.81
C ALA A 84 -14.14 -4.19 -1.15
N LEU A 85 -15.26 -4.32 -0.41
CA LEU A 85 -15.86 -3.23 0.35
C LEU A 85 -14.93 -2.73 1.47
N PHE A 86 -14.23 -3.62 2.15
CA PHE A 86 -13.22 -3.28 3.14
C PHE A 86 -12.15 -2.37 2.53
N GLY A 87 -11.52 -2.81 1.43
CA GLY A 87 -10.50 -2.02 0.74
C GLY A 87 -11.03 -0.67 0.24
N LEU A 88 -12.27 -0.63 -0.26
CA LEU A 88 -12.93 0.58 -0.73
C LEU A 88 -13.13 1.61 0.38
N VAL A 89 -13.73 1.17 1.50
CA VAL A 89 -14.05 2.04 2.66
C VAL A 89 -12.77 2.58 3.28
N ILE A 90 -11.75 1.74 3.48
CA ILE A 90 -10.45 2.21 3.95
C ILE A 90 -9.84 3.23 2.97
N GLY A 91 -9.91 2.98 1.67
CA GLY A 91 -9.39 3.94 0.70
C GLY A 91 -10.16 5.26 0.66
N PHE A 92 -11.44 5.29 1.03
CA PHE A 92 -12.15 6.56 1.28
C PHE A 92 -11.65 7.28 2.53
N ALA A 93 -11.28 6.54 3.57
CA ALA A 93 -10.72 7.10 4.80
C ALA A 93 -9.40 7.87 4.56
N SER A 94 -8.69 7.59 3.47
CA SER A 94 -7.47 8.32 3.07
C SER A 94 -7.66 9.84 3.02
N LYS A 95 -8.86 10.32 2.68
CA LYS A 95 -9.18 11.76 2.62
C LYS A 95 -9.12 12.44 3.98
N PHE A 96 -9.17 11.68 5.06
CA PHE A 96 -9.19 12.18 6.44
C PHE A 96 -7.91 11.86 7.21
N ILE A 97 -6.94 11.18 6.57
CA ILE A 97 -5.67 10.75 7.17
C ILE A 97 -4.53 11.49 6.48
N ASN A 98 -3.78 12.32 7.21
CA ASN A 98 -2.70 13.10 6.63
C ASN A 98 -1.34 12.42 6.86
N LEU A 99 -0.81 11.76 5.82
CA LEU A 99 0.51 11.14 5.85
C LEU A 99 1.66 12.10 5.47
N GLU A 100 1.35 13.31 4.98
CA GLU A 100 2.34 14.27 4.44
C GLU A 100 3.16 14.95 5.54
N LYS A 101 2.67 14.96 6.78
CA LYS A 101 3.36 15.57 7.94
C LYS A 101 4.50 14.73 8.52
N GLY A 102 4.87 13.63 7.88
CA GLY A 102 5.95 12.74 8.35
C GLY A 102 5.64 11.89 9.58
N SER A 103 4.44 12.02 10.14
CA SER A 103 3.98 11.26 11.29
C SER A 103 2.46 11.08 11.23
N LEU A 104 1.98 9.95 11.75
CA LEU A 104 0.57 9.76 12.03
C LEU A 104 0.22 10.50 13.33
N SER A 105 -0.69 11.46 13.25
CA SER A 105 -1.22 12.08 14.47
C SER A 105 -2.16 11.11 15.20
N LEU A 106 -2.39 11.36 16.49
CA LEU A 106 -3.37 10.59 17.26
C LEU A 106 -4.76 10.63 16.60
N LYS A 107 -5.14 11.77 16.00
CA LYS A 107 -6.40 11.91 15.26
C LYS A 107 -6.46 10.96 14.06
N ASP A 108 -5.37 10.87 13.29
CA ASP A 108 -5.31 9.98 12.12
C ASP A 108 -5.46 8.51 12.55
N ILE A 109 -4.77 8.11 13.62
CA ILE A 109 -4.84 6.76 14.18
C ILE A 109 -6.25 6.42 14.66
N ILE A 110 -6.92 7.36 15.34
CA ILE A 110 -8.30 7.18 15.81
C ILE A 110 -9.26 7.03 14.62
N ILE A 111 -9.21 7.93 13.64
CA ILE A 111 -10.08 7.88 12.46
C ILE A 111 -9.87 6.56 11.70
N PHE A 112 -8.61 6.18 11.49
CA PHE A 112 -8.24 4.94 10.84
C PHE A 112 -8.80 3.72 11.58
N ASN A 113 -8.57 3.63 12.89
CA ASN A 113 -8.98 2.47 13.68
C ASN A 113 -10.49 2.38 13.88
N LEU A 114 -11.19 3.51 14.05
CA LEU A 114 -12.65 3.50 14.09
C LEU A 114 -13.23 3.02 12.75
N THR A 115 -12.68 3.51 11.64
CA THR A 115 -13.15 3.12 10.31
C THR A 115 -12.94 1.63 10.05
N GLN A 116 -11.73 1.12 10.31
CA GLN A 116 -11.41 -0.28 10.04
C GLN A 116 -12.19 -1.25 10.94
N VAL A 117 -12.38 -0.94 12.23
CA VAL A 117 -13.19 -1.78 13.13
C VAL A 117 -14.64 -1.80 12.67
N ALA A 118 -15.20 -0.65 12.32
CA ALA A 118 -16.57 -0.56 11.85
C ALA A 118 -16.81 -1.43 10.60
N ILE A 119 -15.94 -1.32 9.59
CA ILE A 119 -16.11 -2.12 8.36
C ILE A 119 -15.80 -3.61 8.57
N ASN A 120 -14.92 -3.98 9.51
CA ASN A 120 -14.71 -5.38 9.88
C ASN A 120 -15.96 -5.99 10.54
N ILE A 121 -16.58 -5.28 11.47
CA ILE A 121 -17.80 -5.73 12.15
C ILE A 121 -18.96 -5.80 11.16
N LEU A 122 -19.19 -4.73 10.38
CA LEU A 122 -20.27 -4.69 9.40
C LEU A 122 -20.06 -5.75 8.30
N GLY A 123 -18.83 -5.86 7.79
CA GLY A 123 -18.47 -6.79 6.74
C GLY A 123 -18.53 -8.24 7.20
N TRP A 124 -17.62 -8.62 8.10
CA TRP A 124 -17.44 -10.02 8.51
C TRP A 124 -18.45 -10.45 9.57
N GLY A 125 -18.86 -9.57 10.47
CA GLY A 125 -19.81 -9.92 11.52
C GLY A 125 -21.26 -9.96 11.05
N LEU A 126 -21.63 -9.21 10.00
CA LEU A 126 -23.02 -9.07 9.56
C LEU A 126 -23.24 -9.42 8.08
N ILE A 127 -22.56 -8.74 7.15
CA ILE A 127 -22.85 -8.86 5.70
C ILE A 127 -22.50 -10.26 5.19
N ALA A 128 -21.29 -10.76 5.44
CA ALA A 128 -20.88 -12.06 4.92
C ALA A 128 -21.74 -13.21 5.48
N PRO A 129 -21.96 -13.34 6.81
CA PRO A 129 -22.78 -14.41 7.37
C PRO A 129 -24.24 -14.34 6.90
N PHE A 130 -24.80 -13.14 6.80
CA PHE A 130 -26.17 -12.96 6.30
C PHE A 130 -26.30 -13.44 4.85
N LEU A 131 -25.37 -13.05 3.98
CA LEU A 131 -25.38 -13.48 2.59
C LEU A 131 -25.05 -14.97 2.43
N ASP A 132 -24.22 -15.55 3.31
CA ASP A 132 -23.92 -16.98 3.30
C ASP A 132 -25.17 -17.81 3.59
N ILE A 133 -25.99 -17.39 4.56
CA ILE A 133 -27.28 -18.03 4.84
C ILE A 133 -28.20 -17.90 3.63
N LEU A 134 -28.30 -16.70 3.04
CA LEU A 134 -29.23 -16.42 1.95
C LEU A 134 -28.87 -17.13 0.63
N ILE A 135 -27.58 -17.15 0.28
CA ILE A 135 -27.12 -17.62 -1.04
C ILE A 135 -26.71 -19.09 -0.98
N TYR A 136 -26.06 -19.51 0.10
CA TYR A 136 -25.48 -20.85 0.22
C TYR A 136 -26.25 -21.76 1.19
N SER A 137 -27.30 -21.25 1.85
CA SER A 137 -28.08 -21.99 2.85
C SER A 137 -27.21 -22.60 3.96
N GLU A 138 -26.14 -21.88 4.32
CA GLU A 138 -25.21 -22.30 5.36
C GLU A 138 -25.84 -22.23 6.76
N ASP A 139 -25.33 -23.06 7.66
CA ASP A 139 -25.77 -23.05 9.06
C ASP A 139 -25.44 -21.70 9.73
N SER A 140 -26.44 -21.07 10.34
CA SER A 140 -26.29 -19.74 10.93
C SER A 140 -25.25 -19.71 12.06
N THR A 141 -25.22 -20.74 12.91
CA THR A 141 -24.27 -20.79 14.04
C THR A 141 -22.84 -20.86 13.52
N LYS A 142 -22.61 -21.66 12.48
CA LYS A 142 -21.30 -21.76 11.81
C LYS A 142 -20.86 -20.41 11.24
N VAL A 143 -21.65 -19.79 10.37
CA VAL A 143 -21.20 -18.59 9.65
C VAL A 143 -21.09 -17.36 10.53
N TYR A 144 -21.96 -17.20 11.53
CA TYR A 144 -21.81 -16.10 12.50
C TYR A 144 -20.61 -16.31 13.42
N THR A 145 -20.28 -17.55 13.80
CA THR A 145 -19.06 -17.84 14.58
C THR A 145 -17.81 -17.49 13.77
N GLN A 146 -17.76 -17.91 12.50
CA GLN A 146 -16.66 -17.57 11.58
C GLN A 146 -16.56 -16.07 11.31
N GLY A 147 -17.69 -15.43 11.05
CA GLY A 147 -17.78 -14.00 10.78
C GLY A 147 -17.30 -13.15 11.94
N LEU A 148 -17.79 -13.43 13.16
CA LEU A 148 -17.38 -12.69 14.37
C LEU A 148 -15.90 -12.90 14.69
N MET A 149 -15.40 -14.14 14.59
CA MET A 149 -13.99 -14.41 14.83
C MET A 149 -13.10 -13.71 13.79
N THR A 150 -13.53 -13.71 12.52
CA THR A 150 -12.84 -12.98 11.45
C THR A 150 -12.85 -11.47 11.71
N ALA A 151 -13.99 -10.89 12.12
CA ALA A 151 -14.09 -9.47 12.44
C ALA A 151 -13.09 -9.07 13.54
N ILE A 152 -12.99 -9.86 14.61
CA ILE A 152 -12.06 -9.61 15.73
C ILE A 152 -10.62 -9.68 15.24
N VAL A 153 -10.25 -10.79 14.60
CA VAL A 153 -8.87 -11.07 14.20
C VAL A 153 -8.38 -10.09 13.15
N ASN A 154 -9.21 -9.77 12.16
CA ASN A 154 -8.87 -8.77 11.14
C ASN A 154 -8.78 -7.37 11.75
N SER A 155 -9.67 -7.03 12.69
CA SER A 155 -9.59 -5.75 13.40
C SER A 155 -8.27 -5.60 14.15
N LEU A 156 -7.83 -6.65 14.86
CA LEU A 156 -6.54 -6.65 15.56
C LEU A 156 -5.35 -6.59 14.60
N THR A 157 -5.39 -7.39 13.54
CA THR A 157 -4.35 -7.43 12.50
C THR A 157 -4.15 -6.05 11.87
N VAL A 158 -5.25 -5.38 11.52
CA VAL A 158 -5.21 -4.06 10.90
C VAL A 158 -4.87 -2.98 11.91
N ALA A 159 -5.38 -3.06 13.15
CA ALA A 159 -5.06 -2.10 14.20
C ALA A 159 -3.57 -2.07 14.51
N VAL A 160 -2.93 -3.24 14.60
CA VAL A 160 -1.50 -3.35 14.89
C VAL A 160 -0.69 -3.19 13.60
N GLY A 161 -0.83 -4.13 12.66
CA GLY A 161 -0.02 -4.17 11.45
C GLY A 161 -0.26 -2.99 10.52
N GLY A 162 -1.52 -2.63 10.29
CA GLY A 162 -1.87 -1.50 9.43
C GLY A 162 -1.36 -0.17 9.98
N THR A 163 -1.53 0.09 11.29
CA THR A 163 -1.00 1.31 11.93
C THR A 163 0.52 1.36 11.86
N ILE A 164 1.22 0.26 12.15
CA ILE A 164 2.69 0.19 12.06
C ILE A 164 3.17 0.51 10.64
N LEU A 165 2.56 -0.14 9.63
CA LEU A 165 2.93 0.09 8.23
C LEU A 165 2.70 1.53 7.80
N LEU A 166 1.56 2.13 8.17
CA LEU A 166 1.27 3.53 7.89
C LEU A 166 2.26 4.47 8.61
N ALA A 167 2.64 4.16 9.85
CA ALA A 167 3.59 4.97 10.62
C ALA A 167 4.99 4.95 9.99
N ILE A 168 5.47 3.75 9.60
CA ILE A 168 6.75 3.57 8.91
C ILE A 168 6.74 4.33 7.57
N TYR A 169 5.65 4.21 6.81
CA TYR A 169 5.51 4.91 5.54
C TYR A 169 5.52 6.43 5.70
N ALA A 170 4.76 6.98 6.65
CA ALA A 170 4.74 8.42 6.90
C ALA A 170 6.17 8.94 7.23
N LYS A 171 6.90 8.21 8.08
CA LYS A 171 8.26 8.59 8.46
C LYS A 171 9.26 8.50 7.30
N SER A 172 9.18 7.46 6.47
CA SER A 172 10.13 7.27 5.37
C SER A 172 10.01 8.35 4.29
N ARG A 173 8.79 8.85 4.03
CA ARG A 173 8.53 9.91 3.04
C ARG A 173 9.31 11.18 3.33
N VAL A 174 9.28 11.67 4.58
CA VAL A 174 9.99 12.89 4.98
C VAL A 174 11.51 12.70 4.97
N GLN A 175 12.02 11.53 5.35
CA GLN A 175 13.46 11.26 5.28
C GLN A 175 13.99 11.34 3.84
N THR A 176 13.22 10.84 2.87
CA THR A 176 13.60 10.94 1.45
C THR A 176 13.61 12.39 0.95
N GLU A 177 12.62 13.20 1.33
CA GLU A 177 12.56 14.62 0.96
C GLU A 177 13.74 15.41 1.52
N ILE A 178 14.07 15.20 2.79
CA ILE A 178 15.23 15.85 3.43
C ILE A 178 16.54 15.44 2.75
N GLY A 179 16.71 14.14 2.47
CA GLY A 179 17.89 13.64 1.75
C GLY A 179 18.05 14.28 0.37
N PHE A 180 16.94 14.45 -0.35
CA PHE A 180 16.93 15.11 -1.66
C PHE A 180 17.31 16.60 -1.56
N LEU A 181 16.82 17.31 -0.54
CA LEU A 181 17.20 18.71 -0.30
C LEU A 181 18.70 18.85 0.01
N PHE A 182 19.26 18.00 0.87
CA PHE A 182 20.70 18.03 1.15
C PHE A 182 21.55 17.73 -0.08
N MET A 183 21.12 16.76 -0.88
CA MET A 183 21.81 16.40 -2.12
C MET A 183 21.75 17.53 -3.16
N SER A 184 20.59 18.16 -3.35
CA SER A 184 20.44 19.29 -4.29
C SER A 184 21.22 20.52 -3.83
N MET A 185 21.28 20.79 -2.53
CA MET A 185 22.12 21.85 -1.95
C MET A 185 23.61 21.59 -2.19
N ASN A 186 24.07 20.35 -2.02
CA ASN A 186 25.46 19.97 -2.29
C ASN A 186 25.81 20.08 -3.78
N LEU A 187 24.92 19.65 -4.69
CA LEU A 187 25.09 19.84 -6.12
C LEU A 187 25.15 21.32 -6.49
N THR A 188 24.29 22.16 -5.89
CA THR A 188 24.27 23.62 -6.14
C THR A 188 25.55 24.31 -5.64
N LYS A 189 26.14 23.83 -4.53
CA LYS A 189 27.45 24.31 -4.08
C LYS A 189 28.56 23.88 -5.03
N LEU A 190 28.50 22.63 -5.51
CA LEU A 190 29.47 22.09 -6.47
C LEU A 190 29.44 22.88 -7.78
N THR A 191 28.25 23.16 -8.32
CA THR A 191 28.09 23.91 -9.57
C THR A 191 28.58 25.35 -9.45
N LYS A 192 28.36 26.03 -8.32
CA LYS A 192 28.93 27.36 -8.06
C LYS A 192 30.47 27.36 -8.01
N ASN A 193 31.08 26.31 -7.45
CA ASN A 193 32.54 26.18 -7.42
C ASN A 193 33.14 25.83 -8.79
N LEU A 194 32.32 25.30 -9.70
CA LEU A 194 32.70 24.97 -11.08
C LEU A 194 32.33 26.09 -12.08
N ASP A 195 31.75 27.21 -11.62
CA ASP A 195 31.40 28.34 -12.48
C ASP A 195 32.68 28.96 -13.06
N PRO A 196 32.85 28.96 -14.41
CA PRO A 196 34.08 29.42 -15.07
C PRO A 196 34.42 30.90 -14.81
N LYS A 197 33.49 31.71 -14.27
CA LYS A 197 33.78 33.08 -13.82
C LYS A 197 34.71 33.15 -12.59
N ASN A 198 34.86 32.05 -11.83
CA ASN A 198 35.69 31.98 -10.63
C ASN A 198 36.97 31.12 -10.82
N SER A 199 37.23 30.58 -12.02
CA SER A 199 38.39 29.75 -12.30
C SER A 199 39.49 30.53 -13.05
N ASN A 200 40.65 30.71 -12.43
CA ASN A 200 41.87 31.23 -13.09
C ASN A 200 42.62 30.15 -13.91
N THR A 201 41.95 29.07 -14.31
CA THR A 201 42.56 27.98 -15.07
C THR A 201 42.04 27.98 -16.51
N GLN A 202 42.99 27.76 -17.42
CA GLN A 202 42.76 27.62 -18.86
C GLN A 202 41.52 26.76 -19.15
N LYS A 203 40.64 27.30 -20.01
CA LYS A 203 39.36 26.72 -20.43
C LYS A 203 39.52 25.22 -20.68
N PRO A 204 38.97 24.33 -19.84
CA PRO A 204 38.95 22.90 -20.16
C PRO A 204 38.16 22.74 -21.46
N HIS A 205 38.57 21.83 -22.34
CA HIS A 205 37.81 21.49 -23.55
C HIS A 205 36.34 21.31 -23.15
N SER A 206 35.49 22.23 -23.61
CA SER A 206 34.15 22.51 -23.08
C SER A 206 33.26 21.29 -23.03
N ASP A 207 33.53 20.32 -23.91
CA ASP A 207 32.67 19.18 -24.15
C ASP A 207 32.84 18.12 -23.06
N PHE A 208 34.01 18.00 -22.44
CA PHE A 208 34.29 16.96 -21.44
C PHE A 208 33.71 17.29 -20.05
N PHE A 209 33.77 18.55 -19.63
CA PHE A 209 33.18 19.00 -18.37
C PHE A 209 31.65 19.00 -18.42
N ILE A 210 31.08 19.43 -19.55
CA ILE A 210 29.63 19.33 -19.79
C ILE A 210 29.23 17.86 -19.82
N LEU A 211 29.98 16.96 -20.47
CA LEU A 211 29.65 15.53 -20.47
C LEU A 211 29.67 14.91 -19.07
N ILE A 212 30.63 15.26 -18.21
CA ILE A 212 30.70 14.71 -16.85
C ILE A 212 29.54 15.21 -16.01
N VAL A 213 29.26 16.52 -16.03
CA VAL A 213 28.13 17.11 -15.30
C VAL A 213 26.80 16.59 -15.83
N PHE A 214 26.65 16.45 -17.15
CA PHE A 214 25.45 15.90 -17.77
C PHE A 214 25.29 14.40 -17.48
N LYS A 215 26.39 13.63 -17.44
CA LYS A 215 26.38 12.20 -17.12
C LYS A 215 26.09 11.98 -15.63
N THR A 216 26.62 12.79 -14.72
CA THR A 216 26.32 12.68 -13.29
C THR A 216 24.91 13.17 -12.98
N GLU A 217 24.43 14.25 -13.60
CA GLU A 217 23.05 14.70 -13.45
C GLU A 217 22.05 13.70 -14.05
N ILE A 218 22.32 13.10 -15.22
CA ILE A 218 21.47 12.03 -15.78
C ILE A 218 21.53 10.78 -14.92
N THR A 219 22.70 10.38 -14.41
CA THR A 219 22.83 9.19 -13.56
C THR A 219 22.11 9.42 -12.23
N VAL A 220 22.26 10.59 -11.61
CA VAL A 220 21.52 11.00 -10.43
C VAL A 220 20.02 11.07 -10.73
N TRP A 221 19.61 11.62 -11.87
CA TRP A 221 18.21 11.67 -12.29
C TRP A 221 17.65 10.26 -12.56
N PHE A 222 18.46 9.34 -13.07
CA PHE A 222 18.15 7.92 -13.21
C PHE A 222 18.02 7.22 -11.86
N TYR A 223 18.96 7.46 -10.92
CA TYR A 223 18.87 6.93 -9.56
C TYR A 223 17.68 7.51 -8.80
N LEU A 224 17.35 8.78 -9.01
CA LEU A 224 16.20 9.45 -8.43
C LEU A 224 14.89 8.91 -9.02
N LYS A 225 14.86 8.68 -10.34
CA LYS A 225 13.76 7.95 -10.98
C LYS A 225 13.71 6.50 -10.49
N LEU A 226 14.81 5.81 -10.24
CA LEU A 226 14.80 4.45 -9.71
C LEU A 226 14.29 4.40 -8.25
N LEU A 227 14.55 5.45 -7.46
CA LEU A 227 14.04 5.61 -6.09
C LEU A 227 12.55 6.00 -6.02
N PHE A 228 11.97 6.61 -7.07
CA PHE A 228 10.57 7.07 -7.10
C PHE A 228 9.69 6.45 -8.20
N ALA A 229 10.28 5.72 -9.12
CA ALA A 229 9.65 5.06 -10.25
C ALA A 229 10.16 3.63 -10.36
N GLN A 230 9.74 2.80 -9.41
CA GLN A 230 9.35 1.40 -9.63
C GLN A 230 8.41 1.00 -8.49
N PRO A 231 7.30 0.31 -8.81
CA PRO A 231 7.37 -1.14 -8.87
C PRO A 231 7.58 -1.60 -10.31
N LEU A 232 8.68 -2.34 -10.49
CA LEU A 232 9.13 -3.15 -11.63
C LEU A 232 8.90 -2.64 -13.07
N LEU A 233 10.01 -2.36 -13.74
CA LEU A 233 10.24 -2.73 -15.13
C LEU A 233 11.29 -3.84 -15.11
N LEU A 234 10.85 -5.08 -15.36
CA LEU A 234 11.72 -6.11 -15.92
C LEU A 234 11.87 -5.80 -17.42
N TYR A 235 13.12 -5.87 -17.89
CA TYR A 235 13.55 -5.68 -19.27
C TYR A 235 12.95 -6.75 -20.21
N PHE A 236 13.07 -6.51 -21.52
CA PHE A 236 12.99 -7.45 -22.65
C PHE A 236 12.75 -8.93 -22.32
#